data_AF-A0A382C6R3-F1
#
_entry.id   AF-A0A382C6R3-F1
#
_cell.length_a   1.000
_cell.length_b   1.000
_cell.length_c   1.000
_cell.angle_alpha   90.00
_cell.angle_beta   90.00
_cell.angle_gamma   90.00
#
_symmetry.space_group_name_H-M   'P 1'
#
loop_
_entity.id
_entity.type
_entity.pdbx_description
1 polymer ?
#
loop_
_entity_poly.entity_id
_entity_poly.type
_entity_poly.pdbx_seq_one_letter_code
_entity_poly.pdbx_strand_id
1 'polypeptide(L)'
;MENSCSIKTPDQNLKKVDPVMMQVVKNGLDSIAEQMAITLQYTAHSPVIREVLDFATALMDTQGRLISQTSGAPIFVNAMGPTLRFVLEHSIPLEQWEEGDVFLVNDPYLGGSQHLPDIVMFRPIFKLGKLAGVCGCVAHHVDVGGTSPGSYTMTADSIFQEGLRIPPVKLYSKGCLVEDIKKLFLANIRLPDFVWGDIEAQLACMRVGERSFLELLERYGSETTMECVDALMDYS
;
A
#
# COMPACT_ATOMS: atom_id res chain seq x y z
N MET A 1 -40.63 -20.99 36.27
CA MET A 1 -39.23 -20.60 35.99
C MET A 1 -39.05 -20.64 34.49
N GLU A 2 -39.45 -19.56 33.81
CA GLU A 2 -39.21 -19.40 32.37
C GLU A 2 -38.18 -18.29 32.24
N ASN A 3 -36.93 -18.68 31.94
CA ASN A 3 -35.84 -17.75 31.66
C ASN A 3 -36.02 -17.25 30.22
N SER A 4 -36.62 -16.08 30.04
CA SER A 4 -36.57 -15.32 28.80
C SER A 4 -35.18 -14.72 28.63
N CYS A 5 -34.29 -15.48 27.99
CA CYS A 5 -33.03 -14.95 27.49
C CYS A 5 -33.33 -14.00 26.32
N SER A 6 -33.57 -12.72 26.64
CA SER A 6 -33.62 -11.66 25.64
C SER A 6 -32.19 -11.42 25.17
N ILE A 7 -31.87 -11.93 23.99
CA ILE A 7 -30.67 -11.55 23.25
C ILE A 7 -30.82 -10.06 22.96
N LYS A 8 -30.10 -9.23 23.73
CA LYS A 8 -29.97 -7.81 23.42
C LYS A 8 -29.21 -7.70 22.10
N THR A 9 -29.94 -7.42 21.02
CA THR A 9 -29.34 -6.92 19.77
C THR A 9 -28.47 -5.70 20.10
N PRO A 10 -27.25 -5.61 19.57
CA PRO A 10 -26.42 -4.42 19.71
C PRO A 10 -27.20 -3.20 19.22
N ASP A 11 -27.04 -2.11 19.96
CA ASP A 11 -27.70 -0.83 19.76
C ASP A 11 -27.61 -0.36 18.30
N GLN A 12 -28.74 -0.28 17.60
CA GLN A 12 -28.85 0.15 16.21
C GLN A 12 -28.73 1.68 16.11
N ASN A 13 -27.53 2.20 16.39
CA ASN A 13 -27.18 3.60 16.14
C ASN A 13 -26.15 3.74 15.02
N LEU A 14 -26.21 2.85 14.02
CA LEU A 14 -25.62 3.13 12.71
C LEU A 14 -26.43 4.29 12.11
N LYS A 15 -25.83 5.48 12.01
CA LYS A 15 -26.29 6.49 11.05
C LYS A 15 -26.48 5.74 9.73
N LYS A 16 -27.73 5.57 9.29
CA LYS A 16 -28.03 4.83 8.07
C LYS A 16 -27.45 5.63 6.90
N VAL A 17 -26.20 5.35 6.54
CA VAL A 17 -25.57 5.90 5.34
C VAL A 17 -26.48 5.54 4.17
N ASP A 18 -26.79 6.51 3.32
CA ASP A 18 -27.62 6.29 2.14
C ASP A 18 -27.02 5.15 1.29
N PRO A 19 -27.72 4.03 1.07
CA PRO A 19 -27.20 2.91 0.30
C PRO A 19 -26.77 3.29 -1.11
N VAL A 20 -27.42 4.30 -1.71
CA VAL A 20 -27.02 4.80 -3.04
C VAL A 20 -25.67 5.49 -2.96
N MET A 21 -25.50 6.42 -2.00
CA MET A 21 -24.22 7.09 -1.76
C MET A 21 -23.10 6.09 -1.44
N MET A 22 -23.37 5.10 -0.59
CA MET A 22 -22.42 4.05 -0.23
C MET A 22 -21.91 3.30 -1.48
N GLN A 23 -22.81 2.93 -2.40
CA GLN A 23 -22.42 2.29 -3.66
C GLN A 23 -21.64 3.24 -4.58
N VAL A 24 -22.02 4.52 -4.66
CA VAL A 24 -21.28 5.51 -5.47
C VAL A 24 -19.85 5.68 -4.94
N VAL A 25 -19.68 5.81 -3.63
CA VAL A 25 -18.37 5.93 -2.99
C VAL A 25 -17.55 4.66 -3.20
N LYS A 26 -18.15 3.47 -2.99
CA LYS A 26 -17.48 2.18 -3.24
C LYS A 26 -16.92 2.09 -4.66
N ASN A 27 -17.76 2.33 -5.67
CA ASN A 27 -17.33 2.26 -7.07
C ASN A 27 -16.28 3.33 -7.40
N GLY A 28 -16.36 4.50 -6.77
CA GLY A 28 -15.32 5.52 -6.86
C GLY A 28 -13.97 5.04 -6.31
N LEU A 29 -13.96 4.45 -5.12
CA LEU A 29 -12.76 3.90 -4.48
C LEU A 29 -12.14 2.75 -5.30
N ASP A 30 -12.98 1.82 -5.77
CA ASP A 30 -12.55 0.71 -6.63
C ASP A 30 -11.97 1.23 -7.95
N SER A 31 -12.57 2.27 -8.53
CA SER A 31 -12.02 2.92 -9.73
C SER A 31 -10.66 3.57 -9.46
N ILE A 32 -10.39 4.07 -8.25
CA ILE A 32 -9.07 4.65 -7.91
C ILE A 32 -8.03 3.54 -7.86
N ALA A 33 -8.32 2.43 -7.18
CA ALA A 33 -7.41 1.28 -7.12
C ALA A 33 -7.09 0.75 -8.53
N GLU A 34 -8.09 0.66 -9.40
CA GLU A 34 -7.89 0.23 -10.80
C GLU A 34 -7.02 1.23 -11.59
N GLN A 35 -7.24 2.54 -11.42
CA GLN A 35 -6.39 3.57 -12.04
C GLN A 35 -4.93 3.47 -11.58
N MET A 36 -4.70 3.17 -10.31
CA MET A 36 -3.35 2.91 -9.77
C MET A 36 -2.74 1.68 -10.45
N ALA A 37 -3.47 0.57 -10.53
CA ALA A 37 -3.02 -0.65 -11.22
C ALA A 37 -2.60 -0.40 -12.67
N ILE A 38 -3.47 0.25 -13.45
CA ILE A 38 -3.21 0.59 -14.85
C ILE A 38 -1.96 1.46 -14.95
N THR A 39 -1.82 2.47 -14.09
CA THR A 39 -0.64 3.34 -14.10
C THR A 39 0.63 2.53 -13.86
N LEU A 40 0.62 1.66 -12.86
CA LEU A 40 1.78 0.81 -12.55
C LEU A 40 2.13 -0.11 -13.72
N GLN A 41 1.16 -0.86 -14.25
CA GLN A 41 1.38 -1.79 -15.36
C GLN A 41 2.02 -1.11 -16.58
N TYR A 42 1.50 0.04 -17.01
CA TYR A 42 1.93 0.66 -18.26
C TYR A 42 3.19 1.52 -18.13
N THR A 43 3.54 1.94 -16.91
CA THR A 43 4.76 2.71 -16.64
C THR A 43 5.92 1.85 -16.13
N ALA A 44 5.66 0.60 -15.74
CA ALA A 44 6.69 -0.34 -15.35
C ALA A 44 7.66 -0.67 -16.50
N HIS A 45 8.91 -0.90 -16.11
CA HIS A 45 10.00 -1.22 -17.01
C HIS A 45 10.19 -2.72 -17.12
N SER A 46 10.04 -3.48 -16.03
CA SER A 46 10.24 -4.92 -16.07
C SER A 46 9.03 -5.70 -16.62
N PRO A 47 9.27 -6.84 -17.29
CA PRO A 47 8.18 -7.72 -17.72
C PRO A 47 7.42 -8.36 -16.54
N VAL A 48 8.04 -8.44 -15.35
CA VAL A 48 7.38 -8.98 -14.15
C VAL A 48 6.15 -8.14 -13.78
N ILE A 49 6.31 -6.82 -13.74
CA ILE A 49 5.19 -5.93 -13.44
C ILE A 49 4.33 -5.70 -14.69
N ARG A 50 4.95 -5.48 -15.85
CA ARG A 50 4.24 -5.07 -17.08
C ARG A 50 3.41 -6.17 -17.72
N GLU A 51 3.91 -7.41 -17.71
CA GLU A 51 3.34 -8.54 -18.46
C GLU A 51 2.81 -9.64 -17.53
N VAL A 52 3.57 -9.99 -16.48
CA VAL A 52 3.14 -11.01 -15.51
C VAL A 52 2.11 -10.45 -14.52
N LEU A 53 2.09 -9.13 -14.33
CA LEU A 53 1.17 -8.41 -13.44
C LEU A 53 1.37 -8.80 -11.97
N ASP A 54 2.61 -9.05 -11.59
CA ASP A 54 2.97 -9.47 -10.23
C ASP A 54 3.09 -8.26 -9.28
N PHE A 55 1.94 -7.63 -9.04
CA PHE A 55 1.80 -6.48 -8.16
C PHE A 55 0.38 -6.38 -7.57
N ALA A 56 0.23 -5.54 -6.55
CA ALA A 56 -1.06 -5.07 -6.08
C ALA A 56 -0.98 -3.61 -5.65
N THR A 57 -2.12 -2.92 -5.74
CA THR A 57 -2.25 -1.57 -5.19
C THR A 57 -3.47 -1.48 -4.29
N ALA A 58 -3.41 -0.62 -3.29
CA ALA A 58 -4.50 -0.43 -2.34
C ALA A 58 -4.58 1.01 -1.82
N LEU A 59 -5.80 1.38 -1.45
CA LEU A 59 -6.07 2.51 -0.57
C LEU A 59 -6.34 1.97 0.83
N MET A 60 -5.73 2.59 1.83
CA MET A 60 -5.92 2.27 3.24
C MET A 60 -6.31 3.52 4.02
N ASP A 61 -6.96 3.30 5.14
CA ASP A 61 -7.22 4.37 6.09
C ASP A 61 -5.99 4.65 6.97
N THR A 62 -6.14 5.56 7.92
CA THR A 62 -5.07 5.98 8.83
C THR A 62 -4.68 4.91 9.86
N GLN A 63 -5.44 3.82 9.96
CA GLN A 63 -5.19 2.67 10.85
C GLN A 63 -4.66 1.45 10.08
N GLY A 64 -4.42 1.59 8.77
CA GLY A 64 -4.00 0.50 7.90
C GLY A 64 -5.08 -0.55 7.64
N ARG A 65 -6.36 -0.19 7.73
CA ARG A 65 -7.47 -0.97 7.21
C ARG A 65 -7.58 -0.74 5.70
N LEU A 66 -7.73 -1.82 4.93
CA LEU A 66 -7.85 -1.77 3.47
C LEU A 66 -9.23 -1.22 3.08
N ILE A 67 -9.25 -0.06 2.42
CA ILE A 67 -10.46 0.61 1.93
C ILE A 67 -10.86 0.04 0.56
N SER A 68 -9.89 -0.06 -0.35
CA SER A 68 -10.07 -0.62 -1.69
C SER A 68 -8.74 -1.14 -2.21
N GLN A 69 -8.80 -2.06 -3.16
CA GLN A 69 -7.67 -2.81 -3.67
C GLN A 69 -7.89 -3.24 -5.12
N THR A 70 -6.80 -3.55 -5.81
CA THR A 70 -6.87 -4.21 -7.12
C THR A 70 -7.16 -5.69 -6.96
N SER A 71 -7.58 -6.34 -8.05
CA SER A 71 -7.72 -7.81 -8.12
C SER A 71 -6.37 -8.54 -8.24
N GLY A 72 -5.28 -7.95 -7.73
CA GLY A 72 -3.94 -8.52 -7.76
C GLY A 72 -3.83 -9.79 -6.91
N ALA A 73 -2.63 -10.36 -6.82
CA ALA A 73 -2.41 -11.59 -6.06
C ALA A 73 -2.95 -11.43 -4.62
N PRO A 74 -3.88 -12.29 -4.14
CA PRO A 74 -4.53 -12.10 -2.83
C PRO A 74 -3.54 -12.00 -1.68
N ILE A 75 -2.40 -12.67 -1.86
CA ILE A 75 -1.32 -12.72 -0.90
C ILE A 75 -0.68 -11.34 -0.68
N PHE A 76 -0.56 -10.53 -1.74
CA PHE A 76 -0.06 -9.14 -1.66
C PHE A 76 -1.01 -8.22 -0.93
N VAL A 77 -2.29 -8.31 -1.28
CA VAL A 77 -3.27 -7.42 -0.66
C VAL A 77 -3.42 -7.70 0.82
N ASN A 78 -3.42 -8.98 1.20
CA ASN A 78 -3.48 -9.37 2.61
C ASN A 78 -2.26 -8.91 3.42
N ALA A 79 -1.10 -8.71 2.80
CA ALA A 79 0.13 -8.29 3.47
C ALA A 79 0.19 -6.78 3.72
N MET A 80 -0.30 -5.93 2.81
CA MET A 80 -0.12 -4.46 2.88
C MET A 80 -0.65 -3.81 4.16
N GLY A 81 -1.86 -4.20 4.61
CA GLY A 81 -2.44 -3.67 5.85
C GLY A 81 -1.60 -3.99 7.10
N PRO A 82 -1.28 -5.26 7.36
CA PRO A 82 -0.33 -5.65 8.41
C PRO A 82 1.03 -4.96 8.31
N THR A 83 1.61 -4.85 7.10
CA THR A 83 2.86 -4.14 6.86
C THR A 83 2.77 -2.67 7.28
N LEU A 84 1.71 -1.96 6.88
CA LEU A 84 1.50 -0.57 7.28
C LEU A 84 1.37 -0.42 8.80
N ARG A 85 0.58 -1.28 9.46
CA ARG A 85 0.46 -1.27 10.93
C ARG A 85 1.80 -1.52 11.61
N PHE A 86 2.59 -2.47 11.13
CA PHE A 86 3.93 -2.71 11.66
C PHE A 86 4.83 -1.48 11.55
N VAL A 87 4.84 -0.83 10.38
CA VAL A 87 5.62 0.41 10.16
C VAL A 87 5.21 1.48 11.17
N LEU A 88 3.91 1.69 11.36
CA LEU A 88 3.36 2.70 12.26
C LEU A 88 3.66 2.39 13.74
N GLU A 89 3.55 1.14 14.16
CA GLU A 89 3.69 0.74 15.57
C GLU A 89 5.16 0.56 16.01
N HIS A 90 6.03 0.07 15.10
CA HIS A 90 7.35 -0.46 15.47
C HIS A 90 8.52 0.20 14.74
N SER A 91 8.29 1.15 13.83
CA SER A 91 9.38 1.78 13.07
C SER A 91 9.25 3.30 12.98
N ILE A 92 8.31 3.79 12.17
CA ILE A 92 8.15 5.22 11.90
C ILE A 92 6.73 5.61 12.32
N PRO A 93 6.56 6.16 13.53
CA PRO A 93 5.24 6.47 14.05
C PRO A 93 4.61 7.62 13.28
N LEU A 94 3.28 7.67 13.30
CA LEU A 94 2.47 8.55 12.44
C LEU A 94 2.84 10.04 12.57
N GLU A 95 3.32 10.48 13.73
CA GLU A 95 3.72 11.86 14.00
C GLU A 95 4.95 12.30 13.21
N GLN A 96 5.72 11.34 12.67
CA GLN A 96 6.89 11.61 11.83
C GLN A 96 6.57 11.61 10.33
N TRP A 97 5.33 11.33 9.95
CA TRP A 97 4.89 11.29 8.57
C TRP A 97 4.49 12.69 8.10
N GLU A 98 4.97 13.05 6.92
CA GLU A 98 4.78 14.37 6.34
C GLU A 98 4.27 14.26 4.90
N GLU A 99 3.61 15.32 4.42
CA GLU A 99 3.15 15.37 3.05
C GLU A 99 4.31 15.22 2.07
N GLY A 100 4.15 14.34 1.09
CA GLY A 100 5.21 14.04 0.12
C GLY A 100 6.20 12.96 0.54
N ASP A 101 6.12 12.43 1.77
CA ASP A 101 6.90 11.26 2.17
C ASP A 101 6.55 10.02 1.33
N VAL A 102 7.52 9.13 1.16
CA VAL A 102 7.32 7.80 0.56
C VAL A 102 8.20 6.81 1.30
N PHE A 103 7.62 5.70 1.73
CA PHE A 103 8.29 4.66 2.51
C PHE A 103 8.57 3.43 1.66
N LEU A 104 9.65 2.71 1.99
CA LEU A 104 10.02 1.41 1.42
C LEU A 104 10.16 0.38 2.54
N VAL A 105 9.72 -0.85 2.26
CA VAL A 105 9.97 -2.02 3.12
C VAL A 105 9.89 -3.32 2.31
N ASN A 106 10.80 -4.25 2.56
CA ASN A 106 10.71 -5.63 2.06
C ASN A 106 11.16 -6.69 3.09
N ASP A 107 11.77 -6.28 4.20
CA ASP A 107 12.35 -7.21 5.17
C ASP A 107 11.25 -7.99 5.90
N PRO A 108 11.12 -9.32 5.71
CA PRO A 108 10.02 -10.11 6.26
C PRO A 108 10.02 -10.13 7.79
N TYR A 109 11.15 -9.83 8.44
CA TYR A 109 11.23 -9.73 9.90
C TYR A 109 10.83 -8.37 10.45
N LEU A 110 10.72 -7.34 9.59
CA LEU A 110 10.44 -5.95 9.96
C LEU A 110 9.21 -5.41 9.23
N GLY A 111 8.20 -6.26 9.10
CA GLY A 111 6.91 -5.89 8.52
C GLY A 111 6.89 -5.88 7.00
N GLY A 112 7.96 -6.29 6.32
CA GLY A 112 7.96 -6.53 4.88
C GLY A 112 6.95 -7.60 4.45
N SER A 113 6.76 -7.72 3.14
CA SER A 113 5.76 -8.62 2.55
C SER A 113 6.20 -10.09 2.65
N GLN A 114 6.32 -10.81 1.54
CA GLN A 114 6.38 -12.28 1.53
C GLN A 114 7.80 -12.78 1.40
N HIS A 115 8.55 -12.12 0.53
CA HIS A 115 9.96 -12.35 0.29
C HIS A 115 10.62 -11.07 -0.22
N LEU A 116 11.96 -11.04 -0.22
CA LEU A 116 12.74 -9.84 -0.52
C LEU A 116 12.42 -9.15 -1.86
N PRO A 117 12.08 -9.87 -2.95
CA PRO A 117 11.63 -9.22 -4.20
C PRO A 117 10.41 -8.34 -4.09
N ASP A 118 9.56 -8.56 -3.09
CA ASP A 118 8.32 -7.83 -2.92
C ASP A 118 8.60 -6.55 -2.16
N ILE A 119 8.79 -5.47 -2.90
CA ILE A 119 9.03 -4.16 -2.31
C ILE A 119 7.69 -3.47 -2.13
N VAL A 120 7.32 -3.25 -0.86
CA VAL A 120 6.13 -2.49 -0.49
C VAL A 120 6.51 -1.02 -0.36
N MET A 121 5.69 -0.18 -0.97
CA MET A 121 5.76 1.27 -0.88
C MET A 121 4.48 1.84 -0.28
N PHE A 122 4.64 2.82 0.59
CA PHE A 122 3.53 3.59 1.15
C PHE A 122 3.72 5.07 0.91
N ARG A 123 2.61 5.75 0.64
CA ARG A 123 2.55 7.21 0.50
C ARG A 123 1.34 7.74 1.27
N PRO A 124 1.54 8.59 2.30
CA PRO A 124 0.43 9.24 2.97
C PRO A 124 -0.27 10.24 2.06
N ILE A 125 -1.57 10.38 2.26
CA ILE A 125 -2.43 11.35 1.59
C ILE A 125 -2.88 12.37 2.62
N PHE A 126 -2.45 13.62 2.48
CA PHE A 126 -2.84 14.71 3.36
C PHE A 126 -3.94 15.57 2.73
N LYS A 127 -4.93 15.97 3.52
CA LYS A 127 -5.96 16.95 3.15
C LYS A 127 -6.07 18.00 4.26
N LEU A 128 -5.84 19.26 3.93
CA LEU A 128 -5.88 20.39 4.88
C LEU A 128 -4.98 20.17 6.12
N GLY A 129 -3.78 19.62 5.91
CA GLY A 129 -2.81 19.35 6.97
C GLY A 129 -3.14 18.16 7.88
N LYS A 130 -4.15 17.35 7.54
CA LYS A 130 -4.49 16.12 8.26
C LYS A 130 -4.33 14.91 7.35
N LEU A 131 -3.85 13.80 7.91
CA LEU A 131 -3.79 12.54 7.18
C LEU A 131 -5.22 12.06 6.88
N ALA A 132 -5.52 11.91 5.60
CA ALA A 132 -6.82 11.45 5.10
C ALA A 132 -6.82 9.95 4.75
N GLY A 133 -5.66 9.39 4.42
CA GLY A 133 -5.50 7.98 4.07
C GLY A 133 -4.07 7.68 3.63
N VAL A 134 -3.83 6.45 3.16
CA VAL A 134 -2.53 5.99 2.70
C VAL A 134 -2.70 5.21 1.39
N CYS A 135 -1.94 5.57 0.37
CA CYS A 135 -1.75 4.72 -0.80
C CYS A 135 -0.69 3.68 -0.50
N GLY A 136 -0.96 2.42 -0.83
CA GLY A 136 -0.02 1.32 -0.79
C GLY A 136 0.15 0.68 -2.16
N CYS A 137 1.37 0.24 -2.44
CA CYS A 137 1.68 -0.57 -3.60
C CYS A 137 2.75 -1.59 -3.24
N VAL A 138 2.55 -2.83 -3.65
CA VAL A 138 3.59 -3.86 -3.62
C VAL A 138 3.79 -4.38 -5.03
N ALA A 139 5.04 -4.60 -5.41
CA ALA A 139 5.40 -5.16 -6.70
C ALA A 139 6.60 -6.08 -6.56
N HIS A 140 6.62 -7.15 -7.34
CA HIS A 140 7.74 -8.08 -7.41
C HIS A 140 8.82 -7.53 -8.35
N HIS A 141 10.01 -7.31 -7.82
CA HIS A 141 11.15 -6.78 -8.57
C HIS A 141 12.00 -7.90 -9.18
N VAL A 142 12.53 -7.66 -10.38
CA VAL A 142 13.31 -8.65 -11.16
C VAL A 142 14.61 -9.10 -10.50
N ASP A 143 15.20 -8.26 -9.65
CA ASP A 143 16.44 -8.55 -8.94
C ASP A 143 16.48 -7.71 -7.66
N VAL A 144 16.90 -8.35 -6.56
CA VAL A 144 17.15 -7.69 -5.27
C VAL A 144 18.54 -8.04 -4.74
N GLY A 145 19.47 -8.44 -5.60
CA GLY A 145 20.77 -8.94 -5.23
C GLY A 145 20.78 -10.42 -4.84
N GLY A 146 21.52 -10.79 -3.80
CA GLY A 146 21.64 -12.18 -3.33
C GLY A 146 22.75 -12.96 -4.04
N THR A 147 22.86 -14.26 -3.83
CA THR A 147 23.98 -15.06 -4.39
C THR A 147 23.80 -15.44 -5.85
N SER A 148 22.57 -15.43 -6.36
CA SER A 148 22.24 -15.80 -7.73
C SER A 148 21.52 -14.66 -8.46
N PRO A 149 21.72 -14.49 -9.79
CA PRO A 149 20.96 -13.52 -10.58
C PRO A 149 19.45 -13.82 -10.57
N GLY A 150 18.64 -12.76 -10.46
CA GLY A 150 17.19 -12.85 -10.47
C GLY A 150 16.58 -12.55 -9.10
N SER A 151 15.29 -12.80 -8.96
CA SER A 151 14.54 -12.47 -7.75
C SER A 151 14.59 -13.58 -6.68
N TYR A 152 15.10 -14.77 -6.98
CA TYR A 152 15.02 -15.88 -6.03
C TYR A 152 16.28 -16.74 -6.06
N THR A 153 16.78 -17.08 -4.86
CA THR A 153 17.96 -17.94 -4.68
C THR A 153 17.55 -19.27 -4.06
N MET A 154 17.52 -20.34 -4.87
CA MET A 154 17.15 -21.70 -4.41
C MET A 154 18.15 -22.32 -3.42
N THR A 155 19.41 -21.87 -3.45
CA THR A 155 20.50 -22.45 -2.65
C THR A 155 20.84 -21.61 -1.43
N ALA A 156 19.98 -20.66 -1.05
CA ALA A 156 20.22 -19.83 0.12
C ALA A 156 19.88 -20.64 1.38
N ASP A 157 20.86 -20.76 2.28
CA ASP A 157 20.69 -21.35 3.61
C ASP A 157 20.42 -20.26 4.67
N SER A 158 20.47 -19.00 4.27
CA SER A 158 20.28 -17.84 5.14
C SER A 158 19.72 -16.65 4.36
N ILE A 159 18.87 -15.85 5.00
CA ILE A 159 18.30 -14.63 4.41
C ILE A 159 19.36 -13.63 3.93
N PHE A 160 20.56 -13.64 4.53
CA PHE A 160 21.67 -12.78 4.10
C PHE A 160 22.23 -13.15 2.72
N GLN A 161 21.87 -14.32 2.19
CA GLN A 161 22.21 -14.78 0.84
C GLN A 161 21.08 -14.51 -0.17
N GLU A 162 19.87 -14.16 0.30
CA GLU A 162 18.68 -14.01 -0.55
C GLU A 162 18.60 -12.64 -1.21
N GLY A 163 19.24 -11.61 -0.65
CA GLY A 163 19.24 -10.27 -1.24
C GLY A 163 19.25 -9.14 -0.22
N LEU A 164 18.99 -7.94 -0.74
CA LEU A 164 18.91 -6.72 0.02
C LEU A 164 17.65 -6.75 0.91
N ARG A 165 17.89 -6.63 2.22
CA ARG A 165 16.85 -6.41 3.22
C ARG A 165 16.69 -4.91 3.46
N ILE A 166 15.47 -4.44 3.28
CA ILE A 166 15.05 -3.04 3.39
C ILE A 166 14.13 -2.97 4.60
N PRO A 167 14.64 -2.52 5.76
CA PRO A 167 13.76 -2.17 6.88
C PRO A 167 12.88 -0.98 6.48
N PRO A 168 11.83 -0.66 7.25
CA PRO A 168 11.03 0.54 7.00
C PRO A 168 11.89 1.81 6.97
N VAL A 169 12.02 2.42 5.79
CA VAL A 169 12.81 3.63 5.55
C VAL A 169 12.08 4.61 4.64
N LYS A 170 12.41 5.90 4.73
CA LYS A 170 11.92 6.92 3.80
C LYS A 170 12.77 6.91 2.52
N LEU A 171 12.15 6.64 1.37
CA LEU A 171 12.72 6.88 0.05
C LEU A 171 12.57 8.35 -0.35
N TYR A 172 11.42 8.95 -0.06
CA TYR A 172 11.20 10.38 -0.23
C TYR A 172 10.86 10.98 1.13
N SER A 173 11.46 12.14 1.42
CA SER A 173 11.18 12.95 2.61
C SER A 173 10.68 14.32 2.14
N LYS A 174 9.44 14.67 2.49
CA LYS A 174 8.78 15.92 2.09
C LYS A 174 8.84 16.19 0.58
N GLY A 175 8.66 15.14 -0.22
CA GLY A 175 8.71 15.20 -1.69
C GLY A 175 10.11 15.21 -2.29
N CYS A 176 11.17 15.22 -1.47
CA CYS A 176 12.56 15.14 -1.93
C CYS A 176 13.09 13.71 -1.83
N LEU A 177 13.70 13.21 -2.90
CA LEU A 177 14.35 11.91 -2.91
C LEU A 177 15.52 11.88 -1.91
N VAL A 178 15.58 10.83 -1.11
CA VAL A 178 16.71 10.56 -0.21
C VAL A 178 17.81 9.87 -1.01
N GLU A 179 18.68 10.66 -1.63
CA GLU A 179 19.71 10.18 -2.57
C GLU A 179 20.61 9.08 -1.99
N ASP A 180 20.93 9.14 -0.71
CA ASP A 180 21.80 8.13 -0.09
C ASP A 180 21.11 6.76 0.04
N ILE A 181 19.78 6.75 0.25
CA ILE A 181 18.98 5.51 0.22
C ILE A 181 18.97 4.94 -1.20
N LYS A 182 18.75 5.77 -2.22
CA LYS A 182 18.81 5.33 -3.62
C LYS A 182 20.18 4.75 -3.98
N LYS A 183 21.27 5.43 -3.62
CA LYS A 183 22.63 4.94 -3.90
C LYS A 183 22.89 3.59 -3.26
N LEU A 184 22.55 3.43 -1.97
CA LEU A 184 22.72 2.16 -1.26
C LEU A 184 21.84 1.06 -1.84
N PHE A 185 20.59 1.37 -2.19
CA PHE A 185 19.67 0.43 -2.82
C PHE A 185 20.22 -0.08 -4.16
N LEU A 186 20.53 0.82 -5.10
CA LEU A 186 20.97 0.45 -6.44
C LEU A 186 22.36 -0.19 -6.48
N ALA A 187 23.23 0.09 -5.51
CA ALA A 187 24.53 -0.57 -5.39
C ALA A 187 24.44 -2.08 -5.15
N ASN A 188 23.28 -2.57 -4.67
CA ASN A 188 23.04 -3.98 -4.36
C ASN A 188 22.20 -4.70 -5.43
N ILE A 189 21.91 -4.06 -6.56
CA ILE A 189 21.02 -4.57 -7.61
C ILE A 189 21.77 -4.76 -8.92
N ARG A 190 21.56 -5.90 -9.59
CA ARG A 190 22.21 -6.21 -10.87
C ARG A 190 21.60 -5.47 -12.06
N LEU A 191 20.30 -5.21 -12.02
CA LEU A 191 19.52 -4.56 -13.07
C LEU A 191 18.95 -3.21 -12.60
N PRO A 192 19.81 -2.22 -12.28
CA PRO A 192 19.38 -1.00 -11.62
C PRO A 192 18.40 -0.18 -12.45
N ASP A 193 18.51 -0.17 -13.79
CA ASP A 193 17.61 0.60 -14.66
C ASP A 193 16.18 0.04 -14.71
N PHE A 194 16.04 -1.30 -14.65
CA PHE A 194 14.74 -1.95 -14.56
C PHE A 194 14.11 -1.69 -13.18
N VAL A 195 14.86 -2.00 -12.11
CA VAL A 195 14.35 -1.88 -10.74
C VAL A 195 14.05 -0.43 -10.38
N TRP A 196 14.90 0.53 -10.74
CA TRP A 196 14.62 1.93 -10.49
C TRP A 196 13.42 2.44 -11.31
N GLY A 197 13.28 1.99 -12.56
CA GLY A 197 12.10 2.27 -13.37
C GLY A 197 10.80 1.76 -12.74
N ASP A 198 10.83 0.56 -12.18
CA ASP A 198 9.71 -0.04 -11.46
C ASP A 198 9.38 0.70 -10.15
N ILE A 199 10.39 1.14 -9.39
CA ILE A 199 10.20 1.98 -8.20
C ILE A 199 9.53 3.32 -8.56
N GLU A 200 9.94 3.95 -9.67
CA GLU A 200 9.30 5.17 -10.18
C GLU A 200 7.87 4.89 -10.67
N ALA A 201 7.60 3.71 -11.25
CA ALA A 201 6.25 3.29 -11.62
C ALA A 201 5.34 3.09 -10.39
N GLN A 202 5.86 2.50 -9.31
CA GLN A 202 5.16 2.39 -8.02
C GLN A 202 4.88 3.79 -7.43
N LEU A 203 5.83 4.72 -7.52
CA LEU A 203 5.60 6.11 -7.10
C LEU A 203 4.52 6.81 -7.96
N ALA A 204 4.56 6.62 -9.28
CA ALA A 204 3.60 7.19 -10.21
C ALA A 204 2.17 6.71 -9.92
N CYS A 205 1.99 5.41 -9.65
CA CYS A 205 0.67 4.87 -9.32
C CYS A 205 0.14 5.45 -8.01
N MET A 206 0.97 5.59 -6.97
CA MET A 206 0.55 6.19 -5.71
C MET A 206 0.20 7.67 -5.83
N ARG A 207 0.89 8.43 -6.69
CA ARG A 207 0.52 9.83 -7.00
C ARG A 207 -0.83 9.93 -7.70
N VAL A 208 -1.17 8.98 -8.58
CA VAL A 208 -2.50 8.89 -9.18
C VAL A 208 -3.54 8.58 -8.11
N GLY A 209 -3.27 7.61 -7.24
CA GLY A 209 -4.15 7.26 -6.12
C GLY A 209 -4.42 8.43 -5.18
N GLU A 210 -3.37 9.15 -4.77
CA GLU A 210 -3.45 10.35 -3.92
C GLU A 210 -4.36 11.41 -4.56
N ARG A 211 -4.09 11.77 -5.82
CA ARG A 211 -4.88 12.78 -6.53
C ARG A 211 -6.35 12.36 -6.63
N SER A 212 -6.63 11.16 -7.12
CA SER A 212 -8.00 10.70 -7.33
C SER A 212 -8.77 10.54 -6.02
N PHE A 213 -8.10 10.15 -4.93
CA PHE A 213 -8.72 10.09 -3.60
C PHE A 213 -9.06 11.49 -3.07
N LEU A 214 -8.16 12.46 -3.23
CA LEU A 214 -8.43 13.86 -2.85
C LEU A 214 -9.62 14.44 -3.64
N GLU A 215 -9.71 14.17 -4.95
CA GLU A 215 -10.85 14.57 -5.80
C GLU A 215 -12.16 13.94 -5.31
N LEU A 216 -12.15 12.65 -4.95
CA LEU A 216 -13.31 11.97 -4.37
C LEU A 216 -13.76 12.64 -3.06
N LEU A 217 -12.81 12.91 -2.17
CA LEU A 217 -13.06 13.57 -0.88
C LEU A 217 -13.56 15.01 -1.05
N GLU A 218 -13.13 15.72 -2.10
CA GLU A 218 -13.62 17.06 -2.43
C GLU A 218 -15.06 17.02 -2.95
N ARG A 219 -15.37 16.03 -3.81
CA ARG A 219 -16.67 15.89 -4.44
C ARG A 219 -17.78 15.47 -3.48
N TYR A 220 -17.52 14.51 -2.60
CA TYR A 220 -18.53 13.92 -1.71
C TYR A 220 -18.39 14.35 -0.25
N GLY A 221 -17.31 15.06 0.10
CA GLY A 221 -17.00 15.44 1.46
C GLY A 221 -16.26 14.34 2.22
N SER A 222 -15.27 14.76 3.01
CA SER A 222 -14.39 13.83 3.74
C SER A 222 -15.13 13.02 4.80
N GLU A 223 -16.01 13.67 5.58
CA GLU A 223 -16.79 12.98 6.62
C GLU A 223 -17.71 11.92 5.99
N THR A 224 -18.50 12.30 5.00
CA THR A 224 -19.44 11.39 4.31
C THR A 224 -18.71 10.23 3.63
N THR A 225 -17.56 10.48 3.02
CA THR A 225 -16.76 9.41 2.39
C THR A 225 -16.25 8.43 3.44
N MET A 226 -15.71 8.91 4.56
CA MET A 226 -15.21 8.03 5.62
C MET A 226 -16.34 7.28 6.34
N GLU A 227 -17.51 7.90 6.54
CA GLU A 227 -18.71 7.21 7.04
C GLU A 227 -19.14 6.07 6.10
N CYS A 228 -19.07 6.29 4.77
CA CYS A 228 -19.34 5.24 3.79
C CYS A 228 -18.29 4.11 3.86
N VAL A 229 -17.02 4.45 4.05
CA VAL A 229 -15.92 3.47 4.19
C VAL A 229 -16.14 2.59 5.42
N ASP A 230 -16.44 3.18 6.58
CA ASP A 230 -16.71 2.41 7.80
C ASP A 230 -17.95 1.50 7.61
N ALA A 231 -19.02 2.00 6.98
CA ALA A 231 -20.20 1.20 6.68
C ALA A 231 -19.92 0.05 5.68
N LEU A 232 -19.00 0.24 4.73
CA LEU A 232 -18.56 -0.79 3.78
C LEU A 232 -17.76 -1.89 4.49
N MET A 233 -16.91 -1.50 5.43
CA MET A 233 -16.14 -2.45 6.24
C MET A 233 -17.05 -3.27 7.17
N ASP A 234 -18.05 -2.64 7.80
CA ASP A 234 -19.01 -3.34 8.67
C ASP A 234 -19.92 -4.32 7.91
N TYR A 235 -20.14 -4.08 6.61
CA TYR A 235 -20.95 -4.95 5.75
C TYR A 235 -20.19 -6.20 5.27
N SER A 236 -18.86 -6.17 5.25
CA SER A 236 -17.99 -7.19 4.64
C SER A 236 -17.59 -8.29 5.63
#